data_AF-A0A977KAQ0-F1
#
_entry.id   AF-A0A977KAQ0-F1
#
_cell.length_a   1.000
_cell.length_b   1.000
_cell.length_c   1.000
_cell.angle_alpha   90.00
_cell.angle_beta   90.00
_cell.angle_gamma   90.00
#
_symmetry.space_group_name_H-M   'P 1'
#
loop_
_entity.id
_entity.type
_entity.pdbx_description
1 polymer ?
#
loop_
_entity_poly.entity_id
_entity_poly.type
_entity_poly.pdbx_seq_one_letter_code
_entity_poly.pdbx_strand_id
1 'polypeptide(L)' 'MGNILCPKCKIPMVLNIETSPTAEGLRVNYFYRCKNCGYKLEDAIMLLKKTEGGYEAKMVEYVS' A
#
# COMPACT_ATOMS: atom_id res chain seq x y z
N MET A 1 -16.13 -10.72 -0.68
CA MET A 1 -14.79 -10.16 -0.37
C MET A 1 -14.62 -10.15 1.14
N GLY A 2 -13.58 -10.79 1.65
CA GLY A 2 -13.34 -10.88 3.10
C GLY A 2 -12.75 -9.58 3.65
N ASN A 3 -13.29 -9.10 4.77
CA ASN A 3 -12.68 -8.00 5.50
C ASN A 3 -11.34 -8.47 6.10
N ILE A 4 -10.23 -7.78 5.83
CA ILE A 4 -8.97 -8.04 6.53
C ILE A 4 -9.15 -7.64 7.99
N LEU A 5 -8.99 -8.60 8.90
CA LEU A 5 -9.12 -8.38 10.34
C LEU A 5 -7.75 -8.16 10.97
N CYS A 6 -7.68 -7.23 11.93
CA CYS A 6 -6.48 -7.01 12.70
C CYS A 6 -6.10 -8.29 13.47
N PRO A 7 -4.87 -8.81 13.36
CA PRO A 7 -4.48 -10.03 14.06
C PRO A 7 -4.56 -9.89 15.58
N LYS A 8 -4.41 -8.65 16.10
CA LYS A 8 -4.47 -8.32 17.53
C LYS A 8 -5.89 -8.04 18.03
N CYS A 9 -6.64 -7.18 17.34
CA CYS A 9 -7.96 -6.72 17.82
C CYS A 9 -9.14 -7.46 17.22
N LYS A 10 -8.93 -8.27 16.17
CA LYS A 10 -9.97 -9.00 15.41
C LYS A 10 -11.07 -8.11 14.79
N ILE A 11 -10.84 -6.81 14.70
CA ILE A 11 -11.73 -5.86 14.01
C ILE A 11 -11.27 -5.60 12.56
N PRO A 12 -12.17 -5.16 11.67
CA PRO A 12 -11.80 -4.78 10.30
C PRO A 12 -10.71 -3.69 10.25
N MET A 13 -9.72 -3.91 9.41
CA MET A 13 -8.67 -2.93 9.11
C MET A 13 -9.08 -2.04 7.94
N VAL A 14 -8.48 -0.86 7.86
CA VAL A 14 -8.75 0.11 6.79
C VAL A 14 -7.57 0.14 5.83
N LEU A 15 -7.85 0.03 4.53
CA LEU A 15 -6.86 0.21 3.47
C LEU A 15 -6.42 1.67 3.42
N ASN A 16 -5.12 1.89 3.37
CA ASN A 16 -4.48 3.19 3.22
C ASN A 16 -3.51 3.13 2.05
N ILE A 17 -3.30 4.28 1.42
CA ILE A 17 -2.43 4.45 0.28
C ILE A 17 -1.52 5.63 0.59
N GLU A 18 -0.21 5.39 0.61
CA GLU A 18 0.81 6.41 0.76
C GLU A 18 1.61 6.55 -0.54
N THR A 19 1.79 7.78 -1.01
CA THR A 19 2.59 8.07 -2.21
C THR A 19 3.82 8.86 -1.81
N SER A 20 4.99 8.41 -2.26
CA SER A 20 6.26 9.10 -2.08
C SER A 20 6.98 9.30 -3.42
N PRO A 21 7.53 10.48 -3.69
CA PRO A 21 8.40 10.70 -4.85
C PRO A 21 9.66 9.84 -4.77
N THR A 22 10.13 9.38 -5.92
CA THR A 22 11.42 8.71 -6.11
C THR A 22 12.20 9.39 -7.24
N ALA A 23 13.47 9.04 -7.42
CA ALA A 23 14.29 9.61 -8.49
C ALA A 23 13.73 9.35 -9.91
N GLU A 24 13.01 8.24 -10.10
CA GLU A 24 12.50 7.81 -11.42
C GLU A 24 10.98 7.96 -11.58
N GLY A 25 10.26 8.38 -10.53
CA GLY A 25 8.80 8.51 -10.54
C GLY A 25 8.18 8.48 -9.14
N LEU A 26 7.19 7.63 -8.91
CA LEU A 26 6.44 7.53 -7.66
C LEU A 26 6.52 6.13 -7.06
N ARG A 27 6.65 6.05 -5.74
CA ARG A 27 6.41 4.84 -4.95
C ARG A 27 5.05 4.95 -4.28
N VAL A 28 4.19 3.99 -4.56
CA VAL A 28 2.85 3.86 -3.95
C VAL A 28 2.88 2.67 -3.00
N ASN A 29 2.57 2.91 -1.73
CA ASN A 29 2.50 1.88 -0.70
C ASN A 29 1.05 1.65 -0.28
N TYR A 30 0.56 0.44 -0.49
CA TYR A 30 -0.74 -0.04 -0.05
C TYR A 30 -0.57 -0.81 1.24
N PHE A 31 -1.29 -0.41 2.28
CA PHE A 31 -1.24 -1.09 3.57
C PHE A 31 -2.57 -0.99 4.30
N TYR A 32 -2.84 -1.98 5.14
CA TYR A 32 -3.96 -1.96 6.06
C TYR A 32 -3.52 -1.43 7.42
N ARG A 33 -4.33 -0.55 8.03
CA ARG A 33 -4.09 -0.04 9.38
C ARG A 33 -5.27 -0.32 10.29
N CYS A 34 -4.98 -0.85 11.48
CA CYS A 34 -5.99 -1.02 12.52
C CYS A 34 -6.26 0.32 13.19
N LYS A 35 -7.52 0.78 13.17
CA LYS A 35 -7.93 2.04 13.83
C LYS A 35 -7.86 1.98 15.36
N ASN A 36 -7.93 0.79 15.96
CA ASN A 36 -7.95 0.62 17.41
C ASN A 36 -6.53 0.56 18.01
N CYS A 37 -5.62 -0.26 17.45
CA CYS A 37 -4.28 -0.44 18.02
C CYS A 37 -3.13 0.08 17.13
N GLY A 38 -3.44 0.64 15.96
CA GLY A 38 -2.44 1.19 15.04
C GLY A 38 -1.61 0.16 14.27
N TYR A 39 -1.81 -1.15 14.47
CA TYR A 39 -1.10 -2.20 13.74
C TYR A 39 -1.17 -1.98 12.23
N LYS A 40 -0.02 -2.05 11.56
CA LYS A 40 0.16 -1.89 10.12
C LYS A 40 0.45 -3.25 9.51
N LEU A 41 -0.27 -3.58 8.43
CA LEU A 41 -0.03 -4.73 7.57
C LEU A 41 0.27 -4.19 6.18
N GLU A 42 1.50 -4.32 5.72
CA GLU A 42 1.86 -3.98 4.33
C GLU A 42 1.16 -4.98 3.39
N ASP A 43 0.67 -4.50 2.25
CA ASP A 43 -0.06 -5.32 1.28
C ASP A 43 0.66 -5.33 -0.07
N ALA A 44 0.91 -4.15 -0.64
CA ALA A 44 1.64 -4.06 -1.90
C ALA A 44 2.42 -2.76 -2.02
N ILE A 45 3.58 -2.83 -2.66
CA ILE A 45 4.38 -1.68 -3.05
C ILE A 45 4.42 -1.63 -4.58
N MET A 46 4.02 -0.50 -5.14
CA MET A 46 4.06 -0.25 -6.58
C MET A 46 5.06 0.86 -6.89
N LEU A 47 5.96 0.60 -7.83
CA LEU A 47 6.87 1.59 -8.38
C LEU A 47 6.35 2.03 -9.74
N LEU A 48 6.02 3.31 -9.84
CA LEU A 48 5.60 3.98 -11.06
C LEU A 48 6.77 4.77 -11.61
N LYS A 49 7.11 4.56 -12.88
CA LYS A 49 8.08 5.37 -13.62
C LYS A 49 7.35 6.49 -14.33
N LYS A 50 7.86 7.73 -14.25
CA LYS A 50 7.30 8.85 -15.00
C LYS A 50 7.72 8.76 -16.47
N THR A 51 6.78 8.91 -17.39
CA THR A 51 6.99 8.95 -18.84
C THR A 51 6.42 10.24 -19.42
N GLU A 52 6.68 10.53 -20.70
CA GLU A 52 6.21 11.75 -21.37
C GLU A 52 4.66 11.89 -21.35
N GLY A 53 3.94 10.77 -21.28
CA GLY A 53 2.47 10.72 -21.28
C GLY A 53 1.82 10.43 -19.92
N GLY A 54 2.58 10.25 -18.84
CA GLY A 54 2.02 9.93 -17.51
C GLY A 54 2.93 9.07 -16.64
N TYR A 55 2.38 7.98 -16.10
CA TYR A 55 3.10 7.03 -15.25
C TYR A 55 2.89 5.61 -15.77
N GLU A 56 3.97 4.84 -15.83
CA GLU A 56 3.93 3.40 -16.14
C GLU A 56 4.33 2.59 -14.91
N ALA A 57 3.60 1.51 -14.63
CA ALA A 57 3.96 0.60 -13.55
C ALA A 57 5.23 -0.17 -13.93
N LYS A 58 6.33 0.10 -13.22
CA LYS A 58 7.63 -0.56 -13.40
C LYS A 58 7.69 -1.88 -12.63
N MET A 59 7.10 -1.89 -11.43
CA MET A 59 7.13 -3.05 -10.53
C MET A 59 5.95 -3.03 -9.57
N VAL A 60 5.42 -4.21 -9.26
CA VAL A 60 4.47 -4.44 -8.17
C VAL A 60 5.03 -5.56 -7.29
N GLU A 61 5.21 -5.28 -6.02
CA GLU A 61 5.67 -6.24 -5.01
C GLU A 61 4.53 -6.47 -4.03
N TYR A 62 4.04 -7.70 -3.93
CA TYR A 62 3.06 -8.10 -2.94
C TYR A 62 3.78 -8.53 -1.67
N VAL A 63 3.39 -7.96 -0.54
CA VAL A 63 3.99 -8.24 0.76
C VAL A 63 3.09 -9.23 1.49
N SER A 64 3.59 -10.46 1.67
CA SER A 64 2.91 -11.55 2.38
C SER A 64 3.15 -11.51 3.88
#